data_AF-A0A0C3DTQ3-F1
#
_entry.id   AF-A0A0C3DTQ3-F1
#
_cell.length_a   1.000
_cell.length_b   1.000
_cell.length_c   1.000
_cell.angle_alpha   90.00
_cell.angle_beta   90.00
_cell.angle_gamma   90.00
#
_symmetry.space_group_name_H-M   'P 1'
#
loop_
_entity.id
_entity.type
_entity.pdbx_description
1 polymer ?
#
loop_
_entity_poly.entity_id
_entity_poly.type
_entity_poly.pdbx_seq_one_letter_code
_entity_poly.pdbx_strand_id
1 'polypeptide(L)' 'MPNRCISTDLKECALRLWDLGWELEEISFAFGVSTRSCYHWQQSLEAHGSVNRPPSSLRGRARTITRALL' A
#
# COMPACT_ATOMS: atom_id res chain seq x y z
N MET A 1 3.34 14.35 -7.27
CA MET A 1 1.93 13.91 -7.17
C MET A 1 1.48 14.03 -5.73
N PRO A 2 0.36 14.69 -5.41
CA PRO A 2 -0.16 14.73 -4.05
C PRO A 2 -0.49 13.31 -3.57
N ASN A 3 -0.32 13.04 -2.27
CA ASN A 3 -0.68 11.75 -1.68
C ASN A 3 -2.20 11.56 -1.77
N ARG A 4 -2.64 10.80 -2.78
CA ARG A 4 -4.04 10.41 -2.95
C ARG A 4 -4.26 9.08 -2.23
N CYS A 5 -5.32 8.98 -1.44
CA CYS A 5 -5.79 7.68 -0.95
C CYS A 5 -6.31 6.88 -2.15
N ILE A 6 -5.56 5.86 -2.55
CA ILE A 6 -5.96 4.90 -3.57
C ILE A 6 -6.70 3.77 -2.86
N SER A 7 -7.90 3.48 -3.33
CA SER A 7 -8.76 2.45 -2.75
C SER A 7 -8.15 1.06 -2.97
N THR A 8 -8.43 0.13 -2.05
CA THR A 8 -7.82 -1.22 -2.05
C THR A 8 -8.13 -1.98 -3.34
N ASP A 9 -9.35 -1.87 -3.83
CA ASP A 9 -9.83 -2.48 -5.08
C ASP A 9 -9.02 -2.03 -6.29
N LEU A 10 -8.64 -0.75 -6.38
CA LEU A 10 -7.78 -0.24 -7.45
C LEU A 10 -6.38 -0.84 -7.39
N LYS A 11 -5.83 -1.02 -6.18
CA LYS A 11 -4.51 -1.64 -6.01
C LYS A 11 -4.53 -3.11 -6.41
N GLU A 12 -5.56 -3.84 -5.97
CA GLU A 12 -5.75 -5.24 -6.33
C GLU A 12 -5.97 -5.42 -7.83
N CYS A 13 -6.75 -4.54 -8.46
CA CYS A 13 -6.95 -4.53 -9.90
C CYS A 13 -5.64 -4.29 -10.66
N ALA A 14 -4.84 -3.31 -10.23
CA ALA A 14 -3.52 -3.04 -10.81
C ALA A 14 -2.58 -4.24 -10.74
N LEU A 15 -2.53 -4.94 -9.58
CA LEU A 15 -1.72 -6.15 -9.44
C LEU A 15 -2.23 -7.31 -10.31
N ARG A 16 -3.56 -7.50 -10.40
CA ARG A 16 -4.14 -8.52 -11.29
C ARG A 16 -3.81 -8.27 -12.77
N LEU A 17 -3.86 -7.02 -13.22
CA LEU A 17 -3.47 -6.68 -14.60
C LEU A 17 -2.00 -7.00 -14.84
N TRP A 18 -1.14 -6.70 -13.86
CA TRP A 18 0.27 -7.05 -13.94
C TRP A 18 0.49 -8.56 -14.00
N ASP A 19 -0.21 -9.34 -13.18
CA ASP A 19 -0.18 -10.82 -13.22
C ASP A 19 -0.68 -11.39 -14.55
N LEU A 20 -1.60 -10.70 -15.22
CA LEU A 20 -2.08 -11.03 -16.56
C LEU A 20 -1.09 -10.65 -17.68
N GLY A 21 0.06 -10.07 -17.33
CA GLY A 21 1.13 -9.72 -18.27
C GLY A 21 1.00 -8.32 -18.88
N TRP A 22 0.15 -7.44 -18.32
CA TRP A 22 0.11 -6.05 -18.74
C TRP A 22 1.37 -5.30 -18.30
N GLU A 23 1.79 -4.34 -19.13
CA GLU A 23 2.97 -3.54 -18.83
C GLU A 23 2.71 -2.57 -17.68
N LEU A 24 3.68 -2.51 -16.76
CA LEU A 24 3.64 -1.66 -15.57
C LEU A 24 3.43 -0.19 -15.91
N GLU A 25 4.00 0.26 -17.03
CA GLU A 25 3.91 1.63 -17.52
C GLU A 25 2.48 1.98 -17.92
N GLU A 26 1.80 1.07 -18.63
CA GLU A 26 0.39 1.23 -19.02
C GLU A 26 -0.54 1.23 -17.81
N ILE A 27 -0.32 0.31 -16.87
CA ILE A 27 -1.06 0.26 -15.60
C ILE A 27 -0.83 1.56 -14.83
N SER A 28 0.41 2.02 -14.72
CA SER A 28 0.74 3.25 -13.99
C SER A 28 0.03 4.47 -14.59
N PHE A 29 -0.03 4.54 -15.92
CA PHE A 29 -0.72 5.59 -16.66
C PHE A 29 -2.23 5.52 -16.44
N ALA A 30 -2.85 4.35 -16.62
CA ALA A 30 -4.29 4.17 -16.51
C ALA A 30 -4.84 4.49 -15.11
N PHE A 31 -4.11 4.08 -14.06
CA PHE A 31 -4.51 4.31 -12.67
C PHE A 31 -4.03 5.66 -12.11
N GLY A 32 -3.20 6.39 -12.85
CA GLY A 32 -2.63 7.66 -12.42
C GLY A 32 -1.67 7.52 -11.23
N VAL A 33 -0.89 6.44 -11.21
CA VAL A 33 0.04 6.09 -10.12
C VAL A 33 1.46 5.97 -10.64
N SER A 34 2.43 5.94 -9.72
CA SER A 34 3.81 5.62 -10.10
C SER A 34 3.99 4.11 -10.21
N THR A 35 4.85 3.65 -11.13
CA THR A 35 5.30 2.24 -11.19
C THR A 35 5.85 1.77 -9.84
N ARG A 36 6.56 2.65 -9.11
CA ARG A 36 7.04 2.40 -7.74
C ARG A 36 5.91 2.05 -6.76
N SER A 37 4.72 2.61 -6.92
CA SER A 37 3.55 2.26 -6.10
C SER A 37 3.15 0.81 -6.33
N CYS A 38 3.11 0.36 -7.58
CA CYS A 38 2.81 -1.03 -7.94
C CYS A 38 3.82 -2.01 -7.34
N TYR A 39 5.12 -1.72 -7.43
CA TYR A 39 6.14 -2.53 -6.74
C TYR A 39 5.91 -2.60 -5.22
N HIS A 40 5.58 -1.47 -4.59
CA HIS A 40 5.29 -1.43 -3.15
C HIS A 40 4.05 -2.26 -2.77
N TRP A 41 3.04 -2.25 -3.62
CA TRP A 41 1.82 -3.03 -3.45
C TRP A 41 2.08 -4.51 -3.56
N GLN A 42 2.84 -4.94 -4.57
CA GLN A 42 3.26 -6.34 -4.72
C GLN A 42 4.07 -6.79 -3.50
N GLN A 43 5.06 -6.00 -3.09
CA GLN A 43 5.87 -6.32 -1.90
C GLN A 43 5.01 -6.43 -0.63
N SER A 44 4.00 -5.57 -0.47
CA SER A 44 3.09 -5.62 0.67
C SER A 44 2.22 -6.89 0.60
N LEU A 45 1.73 -7.25 -0.59
CA LEU A 45 0.94 -8.45 -0.81
C LEU A 45 1.76 -9.71 -0.50
N GLU A 46 3.00 -9.79 -0.96
CA GLU A 46 3.91 -10.92 -0.70
C GLU A 46 4.28 -11.02 0.78
N ALA A 47 4.56 -9.89 1.45
CA ALA A 47 5.00 -9.88 2.84
C ALA A 47 3.87 -10.07 3.86
N HIS A 48 2.64 -9.65 3.52
CA HIS A 48 1.55 -9.52 4.49
C HIS A 48 0.22 -10.13 4.04
N GLY A 49 0.13 -10.65 2.82
CA GLY A 49 -1.13 -11.14 2.24
C GLY A 49 -2.14 -10.05 1.94
N SER A 50 -1.74 -8.77 2.00
CA SER A 50 -2.61 -7.62 1.76
C SER A 50 -1.86 -6.51 1.04
N VAL A 51 -2.53 -5.87 0.08
CA VAL A 51 -2.00 -4.70 -0.62
C VAL A 51 -2.01 -3.44 0.26
N ASN A 52 -2.76 -3.49 1.36
CA ASN A 52 -2.71 -2.45 2.36
C ASN A 52 -1.55 -2.70 3.31
N ARG A 53 -0.80 -1.62 3.57
CA ARG A 53 0.21 -1.64 4.61
C ARG A 53 -0.48 -2.00 5.93
N PRO A 54 0.01 -3.00 6.68
CA PRO A 54 -0.52 -3.27 8.00
C PRO A 54 -0.44 -2.01 8.86
N PRO A 55 -1.41 -1.76 9.74
CA PRO A 55 -1.35 -0.63 10.65
C PRO A 55 -0.02 -0.69 11.40
N SER A 56 0.75 0.40 11.34
CA SER A 56 2.06 0.45 11.98
C SER A 56 1.92 0.07 13.45
N SER A 57 2.64 -0.96 13.90
CA SER A 57 2.72 -1.33 15.32
C SER A 57 3.30 -0.21 16.19
N LEU A 58 3.94 0.78 15.54
CA LEU A 58 4.35 2.05 16.10
C LEU A 58 3.13 2.90 16.47
N ARG A 59 2.42 2.50 17.53
CA ARG A 59 1.83 3.49 18.43
C ARG A 59 3.01 4.31 18.95
N GLY A 60 2.95 5.64 18.80
CA GLY A 60 3.94 6.53 19.38
C GLY A 60 4.20 6.15 20.84
N ARG A 61 5.41 6.41 21.34
CA ARG A 61 5.78 6.10 22.73
C ARG A 61 4.66 6.55 23.67
N ALA A 62 4.13 5.62 24.46
CA ALA A 62 3.07 5.92 25.42
C ALA A 62 3.49 7.15 26.24
N ARG A 63 2.64 8.18 26.28
CA ARG A 63 2.91 9.39 27.06
C ARG A 63 3.04 9.00 28.53
N THR A 64 3.85 9.72 29.29
CA THR A 64 4.16 9.41 30.70
C THR A 64 2.93 9.11 31.54
N ILE A 65 1.82 9.84 31.30
CA ILE A 65 0.52 9.62 31.97
C ILE A 65 -0.07 8.24 31.62
N THR A 66 -0.06 7.86 30.34
CA THR A 66 -0.55 6.54 29.89
C THR A 66 0.28 5.41 30.46
N ARG A 67 1.56 5.64 30.74
CA ARG A 67 2.46 4.66 31.37
C ARG A 67 2.32 4.60 32.90
N ALA A 68 1.85 5.68 33.54
CA ALA A 68 1.60 5.72 34.98
C ALA A 68 0.24 5.11 35.38
N LEU A 69 -0.64 4.86 34.40
CA LEU A 69 -1.98 4.30 34.58
C LEU A 69 -2.11 2.82 34.16
N LEU A 70 -1.02 2.20 33.69
CA LEU A 70 -0.91 0.76 33.38
C LEU A 70 -0.08 0.07 34.47
#